data_AF-A0A0B5D0T9-F1
#
_entry.id   AF-A0A0B5D0T9-F1
#
_cell.length_a   1.000
_cell.length_b   1.000
_cell.length_c   1.000
_cell.angle_alpha   90.00
_cell.angle_beta   90.00
_cell.angle_gamma   90.00
#
_symmetry.space_group_name_H-M   'P 1'
#
loop_
_entity.id
_entity.type
_entity.pdbx_description
1 polymer ?
#
loop_
_entity_poly.entity_id
_entity_poly.type
_entity_poly.pdbx_seq_one_letter_code
_entity_poly.pdbx_strand_id
1 'polypeptide(L)'
;MDAIKYQFGAIAAAAGDINATSGRINALLDDLKSQLQPMVATWEGESATAYAEAQAKWDRSAAELNTILATISRTVSEGNDRMSDVNRMAAASWG
;
A
#
# COMPACT_ATOMS: atom_id res chain seq x y z
N MET A 1 9.22 8.72 -26.27
CA MET A 1 9.62 8.40 -24.88
C MET A 1 8.84 9.19 -23.83
N ASP A 2 8.32 10.38 -24.15
CA ASP A 2 7.65 11.24 -23.16
C ASP A 2 6.35 10.68 -22.58
N ALA A 3 5.53 10.01 -23.39
CA ALA A 3 4.29 9.36 -22.91
C ALA A 3 4.56 8.27 -21.86
N ILE A 4 5.65 7.51 -22.03
CA ILE A 4 6.08 6.47 -21.09
C ILE A 4 6.56 7.11 -19.79
N LYS A 5 7.39 8.16 -19.86
CA LYS A 5 7.84 8.91 -18.66
C LYS A 5 6.67 9.49 -17.86
N TYR A 6 5.68 10.08 -18.53
CA TYR A 6 4.49 10.65 -17.89
C TYR A 6 3.67 9.58 -17.15
N GLN A 7 3.41 8.43 -17.79
CA GLN A 7 2.70 7.33 -17.14
C GLN A 7 3.46 6.80 -15.92
N PHE A 8 4.78 6.66 -15.98
CA PHE A 8 5.57 6.24 -14.80
C PHE A 8 5.51 7.25 -13.65
N GLY A 9 5.62 8.56 -13.94
CA GLY A 9 5.46 9.61 -12.93
C GLY A 9 4.09 9.57 -12.24
N ALA A 10 3.02 9.40 -13.03
CA ALA A 10 1.66 9.29 -12.50
C ALA A 10 1.48 8.02 -11.62
N ILE A 11 2.05 6.88 -12.03
CA ILE A 11 2.00 5.64 -11.24
C ILE A 11 2.77 5.81 -9.93
N ALA A 12 3.95 6.43 -9.95
CA ALA A 12 4.74 6.68 -8.75
C ALA A 12 4.00 7.59 -7.74
N ALA A 13 3.35 8.65 -8.23
CA ALA A 13 2.54 9.52 -7.39
C ALA A 13 1.35 8.78 -6.77
N ALA A 14 0.59 8.03 -7.58
CA ALA A 14 -0.52 7.22 -7.09
C ALA A 14 -0.07 6.18 -6.06
N ALA A 15 1.10 5.55 -6.25
CA ALA A 15 1.68 4.62 -5.28
C ALA A 15 2.01 5.29 -3.93
N GLY A 16 2.49 6.54 -3.97
CA GLY A 16 2.71 7.36 -2.77
C GLY A 16 1.42 7.65 -2.02
N ASP A 17 0.38 8.07 -2.75
CA ASP A 17 -0.94 8.37 -2.18
C ASP A 17 -1.59 7.13 -1.55
N ILE A 18 -1.50 5.97 -2.21
CA ILE A 18 -2.02 4.71 -1.67
C ILE A 18 -1.22 4.30 -0.43
N ASN A 19 0.10 4.48 -0.40
CA ASN A 19 0.91 4.18 0.80
C ASN A 19 0.51 5.05 1.99
N ALA A 20 0.38 6.37 1.77
CA ALA A 20 -0.06 7.30 2.80
C ALA A 20 -1.48 6.97 3.29
N THR A 21 -2.36 6.51 2.40
CA THR A 21 -3.71 6.07 2.75
C THR A 21 -3.71 4.76 3.53
N SER A 22 -2.92 3.77 3.12
CA SER A 22 -2.76 2.50 3.85
C SER A 22 -2.21 2.73 5.25
N GLY A 23 -1.18 3.57 5.40
CA GLY A 23 -0.64 3.94 6.71
C GLY A 23 -1.69 4.55 7.63
N ARG A 24 -2.54 5.45 7.10
CA ARG A 24 -3.66 6.03 7.85
C ARG A 24 -4.71 4.99 8.24
N ILE A 25 -5.04 4.06 7.34
CA ILE A 25 -5.99 2.97 7.63
C ILE A 25 -5.44 2.07 8.74
N ASN A 26 -4.18 1.65 8.66
CA ASN A 26 -3.56 0.80 9.67
C ASN A 26 -3.57 1.48 11.05
N ALA A 27 -3.19 2.76 11.12
CA ALA A 27 -3.23 3.53 12.35
C ALA A 27 -4.64 3.63 12.95
N LEU A 28 -5.66 3.88 12.10
CA LEU A 28 -7.06 3.94 12.54
C LEU A 28 -7.56 2.59 13.07
N LEU A 29 -7.17 1.48 12.42
CA LEU A 29 -7.51 0.13 12.85
C LEU A 29 -6.83 -0.23 14.18
N ASP A 30 -5.57 0.15 14.36
CA ASP A 30 -4.84 -0.09 15.60
C ASP A 30 -5.42 0.73 16.78
N ASP A 31 -5.78 2.00 16.53
CA ASP A 31 -6.47 2.84 17.51
C ASP A 31 -7.84 2.25 17.88
N LEU A 32 -8.64 1.84 16.89
CA LEU A 32 -9.92 1.18 17.11
C LEU A 32 -9.76 -0.09 17.96
N LYS A 33 -8.79 -0.96 17.64
CA LYS A 33 -8.50 -2.16 18.43
C LYS A 33 -8.16 -1.81 19.87
N SER A 34 -7.31 -0.81 20.10
CA SER A 34 -6.92 -0.37 21.44
C SER A 34 -8.11 0.12 22.25
N GLN A 35 -9.02 0.88 21.63
CA GLN A 35 -10.23 1.37 22.28
C GLN A 35 -11.22 0.24 22.60
N LEU A 36 -11.30 -0.77 21.73
CA LEU A 36 -12.21 -1.89 21.91
C LEU A 36 -11.71 -2.95 22.90
N GLN A 37 -10.39 -3.09 23.12
CA GLN A 37 -9.81 -4.07 24.06
C GLN A 37 -10.56 -4.23 25.39
N PRO A 38 -10.85 -3.16 26.16
CA PRO A 38 -11.57 -3.30 27.44
C PRO A 38 -13.02 -3.76 27.27
N MET A 39 -13.68 -3.43 26.16
CA MET A 39 -15.06 -3.84 25.88
C MET A 39 -15.12 -5.28 25.38
N VAL A 40 -14.16 -5.69 24.55
CA VAL A 40 -14.03 -7.07 24.05
C VAL A 40 -13.87 -8.06 25.19
N ALA A 41 -13.17 -7.68 26.27
CA ALA A 41 -13.06 -8.50 27.48
C ALA A 41 -14.39 -8.76 28.20
N THR A 42 -15.43 -7.96 27.92
CA THR A 42 -16.78 -8.09 28.49
C THR A 42 -17.79 -8.74 27.54
N TRP A 43 -17.41 -8.94 26.27
CA TRP A 43 -18.28 -9.54 25.27
C TRP A 43 -18.24 -11.07 25.38
N GLU A 44 -19.41 -11.67 25.56
CA GLU A 44 -19.59 -13.12 25.58
C GLU A 44 -20.50 -13.57 24.41
N GLY A 45 -20.34 -14.82 23.99
CA GLY A 45 -21.20 -15.44 22.98
C GLY A 45 -21.08 -14.80 21.59
N GLU A 46 -22.23 -14.48 20.98
CA GLU A 46 -22.35 -14.05 19.57
C GLU A 46 -21.62 -12.73 19.27
N SER A 47 -21.57 -11.80 20.22
CA SER A 47 -20.89 -10.51 20.03
C SER A 47 -19.37 -10.65 19.92
N ALA A 48 -18.78 -11.59 20.66
CA ALA A 48 -17.35 -11.89 20.58
C ALA A 48 -16.99 -12.50 19.21
N THR A 49 -17.85 -13.39 18.68
CA THR A 49 -17.68 -13.98 17.34
C THR A 49 -17.77 -12.91 16.25
N ALA A 50 -18.81 -12.07 16.27
CA ALA A 50 -18.99 -11.02 15.28
C ALA A 50 -17.82 -10.02 15.26
N TYR A 51 -17.29 -9.68 16.44
CA TYR A 51 -16.09 -8.85 16.54
C TYR A 51 -14.86 -9.55 15.95
N ALA A 52 -14.61 -10.82 16.29
CA ALA A 52 -13.47 -11.57 15.77
C ALA A 52 -13.50 -11.67 14.23
N GLU A 53 -14.69 -11.87 13.65
CA GLU A 53 -14.89 -11.87 12.20
C GLU A 53 -14.60 -10.50 11.58
N ALA A 54 -15.12 -9.42 12.17
CA ALA A 54 -14.85 -8.07 11.73
C ALA A 54 -13.33 -7.77 11.80
N GLN A 55 -12.69 -8.20 12.89
CA GLN A 55 -11.26 -8.03 13.11
C GLN A 55 -10.43 -8.74 12.04
N ALA A 56 -10.71 -10.03 11.82
CA ALA A 56 -10.03 -10.80 10.79
C ALA A 56 -10.23 -10.20 9.40
N LYS A 57 -11.43 -9.66 9.11
CA LYS A 57 -11.74 -9.04 7.82
C LYS A 57 -10.90 -7.79 7.58
N TRP A 58 -10.85 -6.84 8.51
CA TRP A 58 -10.06 -5.62 8.29
C TRP A 58 -8.56 -5.92 8.30
N ASP A 59 -8.08 -6.87 9.11
CA ASP A 59 -6.66 -7.25 9.16
C ASP A 59 -6.22 -7.84 7.82
N ARG A 60 -7.08 -8.69 7.24
CA ARG A 60 -6.86 -9.24 5.90
C ARG A 60 -6.85 -8.16 4.84
N SER A 61 -7.81 -7.24 4.85
CA SER A 61 -7.87 -6.14 3.87
C SER A 61 -6.64 -5.23 3.95
N ALA A 62 -6.15 -4.94 5.16
CA ALA A 62 -4.92 -4.18 5.36
C ALA A 62 -3.68 -4.92 4.80
N ALA A 63 -3.57 -6.23 5.07
CA ALA A 63 -2.49 -7.06 4.55
C ALA A 63 -2.49 -7.15 3.02
N GLU A 64 -3.67 -7.32 2.40
CA GLU A 64 -3.84 -7.33 0.95
C GLU A 64 -3.44 -5.98 0.33
N LEU A 65 -3.87 -4.86 0.92
CA LEU A 65 -3.47 -3.52 0.47
C LEU A 65 -1.95 -3.32 0.53
N ASN A 66 -1.32 -3.73 1.63
CA ASN A 66 0.13 -3.65 1.78
C ASN A 66 0.88 -4.52 0.75
N THR A 67 0.34 -5.68 0.41
CA THR A 67 0.91 -6.56 -0.63
C THR A 67 0.83 -5.93 -2.02
N ILE A 68 -0.31 -5.32 -2.36
CA ILE A 68 -0.49 -4.59 -3.62
C ILE A 68 0.49 -3.43 -3.69
N LEU A 69 0.62 -2.66 -2.61
CA LEU A 69 1.56 -1.54 -2.51
C LEU A 69 3.01 -1.96 -2.72
N ALA A 70 3.44 -3.05 -2.09
CA ALA A 70 4.79 -3.59 -2.28
C ALA A 70 5.03 -4.00 -3.74
N THR A 71 4.02 -4.57 -4.40
CA THR A 71 4.09 -4.96 -5.81
C THR A 71 4.20 -3.74 -6.73
N ILE A 72 3.42 -2.69 -6.48
CA ILE A 72 3.48 -1.44 -7.24
C ILE A 72 4.85 -0.78 -7.04
N SER A 73 5.33 -0.67 -5.80
CA SER A 73 6.62 -0.07 -5.47
C SER A 73 7.79 -0.75 -6.20
N ARG A 74 7.81 -2.10 -6.21
CA ARG A 74 8.80 -2.87 -6.97
C ARG A 74 8.71 -2.57 -8.47
N THR A 75 7.51 -2.58 -9.02
CA THR A 75 7.27 -2.35 -10.46
C THR A 75 7.72 -0.95 -10.89
N VAL A 76 7.45 0.08 -10.07
CA VAL A 76 7.89 1.46 -10.33
C VAL A 76 9.42 1.57 -10.26
N SER A 77 10.05 0.94 -9.27
CA SER A 77 11.51 0.97 -9.11
C SER A 77 12.21 0.31 -10.31
N GLU A 78 11.78 -0.90 -10.69
CA GLU A 78 12.30 -1.59 -11.88
C GLU A 78 12.11 -0.77 -13.17
N GLY A 79 10.98 -0.08 -13.31
CA GLY A 79 10.71 0.79 -14.46
C GLY A 79 11.63 2.01 -14.50
N ASN A 80 11.90 2.63 -13.35
CA ASN A 80 12.79 3.78 -13.23
C ASN A 80 14.24 3.42 -13.58
N ASP A 81 14.72 2.26 -13.11
CA ASP A 81 16.06 1.76 -13.42
C ASP A 81 16.24 1.53 -14.93
N ARG A 82 15.26 0.89 -15.58
CA ARG A 82 15.28 0.68 -17.04
C ARG A 82 15.29 2.01 -17.81
N MET A 83 14.50 3.00 -17.40
CA MET A 83 14.46 4.30 -18.06
C MET A 83 15.76 5.08 -17.86
N SER A 84 16.38 4.98 -16.67
CA SER A 84 17.70 5.55 -16.38
C SER A 84 18.77 4.97 -17.31
N ASP A 85 18.78 3.65 -17.49
CA ASP A 85 19.72 2.97 -18.38
C ASP A 85 19.50 3.34 -19.84
N VAL A 86 18.25 3.36 -20.31
CA VAL A 86 17.91 3.83 -21.67
C VAL A 86 18.36 5.27 -21.89
N ASN A 87 18.14 6.15 -20.92
CA ASN A 87 18.56 7.55 -21.00
C ASN A 87 20.09 7.69 -21.03
N ARG A 88 20.83 6.85 -20.28
CA ARG A 88 22.29 6.81 -20.28
C ARG A 88 22.84 6.34 -21.64
N MET A 89 22.28 5.26 -22.19
CA MET A 89 22.66 4.75 -23.51
C MET A 89 22.34 5.76 -24.62
N ALA A 90 21.17 6.39 -24.55
CA ALA A 90 20.81 7.46 -25.46
C ALA A 90 21.80 8.63 -25.33
N ALA A 91 22.12 9.14 -24.13
CA ALA A 91 23.09 10.22 -23.99
C ALA A 91 24.48 9.87 -24.57
N ALA A 92 24.92 8.62 -24.40
CA ALA A 92 26.21 8.14 -24.93
C ALA A 92 26.23 8.03 -26.46
N SER A 93 25.09 7.86 -27.14
CA SER A 93 25.04 7.74 -28.60
C SER A 93 25.07 9.08 -29.35
N TRP A 94 25.03 10.21 -28.64
CA TRP A 94 25.07 11.56 -29.21
C TRP A 94 26.40 12.27 -28.93
N GLY A 95 27.36 11.57 -28.32
CA GLY A 95 28.73 12.03 -28.08
C GLY A 95 29.71 11.50 -29.11
#